data_AF-A0A7C9LCM2-F1
#
_entry.id   AF-A0A7C9LCM2-F1
#
_cell.length_a   1.000
_cell.length_b   1.000
_cell.length_c   1.000
_cell.angle_alpha   90.00
_cell.angle_beta   90.00
_cell.angle_gamma   90.00
#
_symmetry.space_group_name_H-M   'P 1'
#
loop_
_entity.id
_entity.type
_entity.pdbx_description
1 polymer ?
#
loop_
_entity_poly.entity_id
_entity_poly.type
_entity_poly.pdbx_seq_one_letter_code
_entity_poly.pdbx_strand_id
1 'polypeptide(L)'
;MKRKFLLLFICLLSLLSCSQKKLPHYPATDDGITRMHLDSAAIYTKKHDLHKAMYQLKAAEKRLFNVTEDSLKFLTYYHIAQINAQDGAYKIALEYLKHAARNANDVKRSHRMTDIYIEKAFIYNQMGNRDSALNSLQRVEKYKPRIRKDQEKRIEEMRQHIKRHQIVAISPGKDIEIVQLQDLYEVALAQRKAVELKLYIAYLLLTLILVSIGITIWFRRRMRQQLQFYRQQQQETEHNIQLTLRRKDATIDEMKAEIDSKLDELNQLRYSIKAHNKNIKTSDSIEQIKLGIDSLYTILKGGNLSQMGKREQQALNMIMPNYDYELSYILNNPRFALTPKECFYYIMEHYGIEDDLKAQAFCCTAQAIRSIKSRLKKKLEQN
;
A
#
# COMPACT_ATOMS: atom_id res chain seq x y z
N MET A 1 18.04 -23.23 37.86
CA MET A 1 19.35 -22.80 37.29
C MET A 1 20.12 -23.92 36.56
N LYS A 2 20.08 -25.19 37.01
CA LYS A 2 20.87 -26.29 36.42
C LYS A 2 20.57 -26.66 34.94
N ARG A 3 19.32 -26.52 34.47
CA ARG A 3 18.95 -26.80 33.06
C ARG A 3 19.47 -25.78 32.04
N LYS A 4 19.58 -24.50 32.43
CA LYS A 4 20.08 -23.43 31.53
C LYS A 4 21.58 -23.55 31.29
N PHE A 5 22.34 -23.96 32.31
CA PHE A 5 23.77 -24.26 32.19
C PHE A 5 24.04 -25.48 31.32
N LEU A 6 23.23 -26.54 31.43
CA LEU A 6 23.38 -27.74 30.60
C LEU A 6 23.16 -27.44 29.11
N LEU A 7 22.14 -26.64 28.77
CA LEU A 7 21.88 -26.21 27.39
C LEU A 7 22.99 -25.32 26.81
N LEU A 8 23.52 -24.39 27.62
CA LEU A 8 24.67 -23.57 27.24
C LEU A 8 25.93 -24.40 27.00
N PHE A 9 26.16 -25.42 27.83
CA PHE A 9 27.31 -26.32 27.69
C PHE A 9 27.21 -27.20 26.45
N ILE A 10 26.01 -27.69 26.10
CA ILE A 10 25.77 -28.46 24.87
C ILE A 10 25.94 -27.58 23.62
N CYS A 11 25.47 -26.33 23.64
CA CYS A 11 25.71 -25.36 22.55
C CYS A 11 27.21 -25.06 22.37
N LEU A 12 27.94 -24.83 23.47
CA LEU A 12 29.39 -24.61 23.42
C LEU A 12 30.17 -25.83 22.91
N LEU A 13 29.78 -27.05 23.30
CA LEU A 13 30.36 -28.28 22.77
C LEU A 13 30.07 -28.48 21.28
N SER A 14 28.90 -28.08 20.80
CA SER A 14 28.57 -28.14 19.36
C SER A 14 29.36 -27.12 18.53
N LEU A 15 29.67 -25.95 19.09
CA LEU A 15 30.50 -24.93 18.43
C LEU A 15 32.00 -25.30 18.43
N LEU A 16 32.49 -25.98 19.47
CA LEU A 16 33.86 -26.49 19.56
C LEU A 16 34.10 -27.74 18.68
N SER A 17 33.05 -28.47 18.31
CA SER A 17 33.14 -29.61 17.39
C SER A 17 33.29 -29.18 15.92
N CYS A 18 32.98 -27.92 15.58
CA CYS A 18 33.26 -27.32 14.29
C CYS A 18 34.70 -26.79 14.19
N SER A 19 35.71 -27.63 14.44
CA SER A 19 37.04 -27.33 13.90
C SER A 19 36.99 -27.60 12.39
N GLN A 20 36.73 -26.55 11.61
CA GLN A 20 36.89 -26.62 10.16
C GLN A 20 38.37 -26.95 9.89
N LYS A 21 38.66 -28.21 9.57
CA LYS A 21 39.90 -28.57 8.86
C LYS A 21 39.95 -27.64 7.66
N LYS A 22 40.89 -26.68 7.66
CA LYS A 22 41.13 -25.80 6.52
C LYS A 22 41.41 -26.71 5.32
N LEU A 23 40.44 -26.84 4.42
CA LEU A 23 40.67 -27.55 3.18
C LEU A 23 41.77 -26.80 2.41
N PRO A 24 42.65 -27.52 1.70
CA PRO A 24 43.63 -26.88 0.85
C PRO A 24 42.90 -25.94 -0.13
N HIS A 25 43.37 -24.70 -0.23
CA HIS A 25 42.80 -23.74 -1.17
C HIS A 25 43.37 -24.04 -2.56
N TYR A 26 42.53 -24.60 -3.43
CA TYR A 26 42.87 -24.82 -4.83
C TYR A 26 42.34 -23.65 -5.67
N PRO A 27 43.18 -22.95 -6.44
CA PRO A 27 42.69 -21.91 -7.35
C PRO A 27 41.81 -22.56 -8.43
N ALA A 28 40.81 -21.81 -8.91
CA ALA A 28 39.91 -22.25 -10.00
C ALA A 28 40.58 -22.15 -11.39
N THR A 29 41.82 -22.60 -11.48
CA THR A 29 42.61 -22.71 -12.72
C THR A 29 42.79 -24.18 -13.08
N ASP A 30 43.12 -24.49 -14.34
CA ASP A 30 43.37 -25.88 -14.75
C ASP A 30 44.48 -26.55 -13.93
N ASP A 31 45.53 -25.81 -13.57
CA ASP A 31 46.60 -26.28 -12.66
C ASP A 31 46.05 -26.57 -11.25
N GLY A 32 45.23 -25.67 -10.71
CA GLY A 32 44.64 -25.81 -9.37
C GLY A 32 43.66 -26.98 -9.27
N ILE A 33 42.79 -27.14 -10.27
CA ILE A 33 41.83 -28.23 -10.36
C ILE A 33 42.55 -29.57 -10.57
N THR A 34 43.59 -29.61 -11.41
CA THR A 34 44.43 -30.81 -11.61
C THR A 34 45.10 -31.22 -10.31
N ARG A 35 45.64 -30.26 -9.54
CA ARG A 35 46.24 -30.53 -8.23
C ARG A 35 45.23 -31.05 -7.21
N MET A 36 44.02 -30.49 -7.17
CA MET A 36 42.91 -30.99 -6.33
C MET A 36 42.59 -32.46 -6.64
N HIS A 37 42.51 -32.82 -7.92
CA HIS A 37 42.25 -34.19 -8.34
C HIS A 37 43.41 -35.13 -7.98
N LEU A 38 44.67 -34.71 -8.16
CA LEU A 38 45.85 -35.48 -7.75
C LEU A 38 45.88 -35.75 -6.24
N ASP A 39 45.62 -34.73 -5.42
CA ASP A 39 45.57 -34.89 -3.96
C ASP A 39 44.43 -35.82 -3.54
N SER A 40 43.27 -35.68 -4.19
CA SER A 40 42.12 -36.57 -3.98
C SER A 40 42.45 -38.01 -4.35
N ALA A 41 43.14 -38.22 -5.49
CA ALA A 41 43.60 -39.53 -5.92
C ALA A 41 44.53 -40.15 -4.87
N ALA A 42 45.51 -39.39 -4.37
CA ALA A 42 46.43 -39.85 -3.34
C ALA A 42 45.71 -40.28 -2.04
N ILE A 43 44.64 -39.58 -1.65
CA ILE A 43 43.80 -39.97 -0.50
C ILE A 43 43.10 -41.31 -0.77
N TYR A 44 42.53 -41.50 -1.96
CA TYR A 44 41.86 -42.75 -2.31
C TYR A 44 42.84 -43.92 -2.44
N THR A 45 44.02 -43.70 -3.02
CA THR A 45 45.09 -44.71 -3.08
C THR A 45 45.51 -45.14 -1.68
N LYS A 46 45.67 -44.20 -0.73
CA LYS A 46 45.96 -44.52 0.68
C LYS A 46 44.85 -45.32 1.37
N LYS A 47 43.61 -45.20 0.90
CA LYS A 47 42.46 -45.98 1.38
C LYS A 47 42.27 -47.30 0.63
N HIS A 48 43.21 -47.66 -0.26
CA HIS A 48 43.10 -48.81 -1.16
C HIS A 48 41.87 -48.79 -2.08
N ASP A 49 41.29 -47.61 -2.31
CA ASP A 49 40.20 -47.41 -3.27
C ASP A 49 40.79 -46.97 -4.62
N LEU A 50 41.50 -47.90 -5.27
CA LEU A 50 42.20 -47.65 -6.55
C LEU A 50 41.23 -47.18 -7.64
N HIS A 51 40.00 -47.65 -7.57
CA HIS A 51 38.94 -47.26 -8.48
C HIS A 51 38.63 -45.75 -8.39
N LYS A 52 38.35 -45.24 -7.18
CA LYS A 52 38.14 -43.79 -7.01
C LYS A 52 39.42 -43.00 -7.26
N ALA A 53 40.59 -43.57 -6.98
CA ALA A 53 41.85 -42.92 -7.32
C ALA A 53 42.00 -42.75 -8.84
N MET A 54 41.78 -43.80 -9.63
CA MET A 54 41.80 -43.74 -11.10
C MET A 54 40.78 -42.73 -11.63
N TYR A 55 39.57 -42.71 -11.06
CA TYR A 55 38.55 -41.74 -11.43
C TYR A 55 39.03 -40.28 -11.29
N GLN A 56 39.67 -39.95 -10.16
CA GLN A 56 40.23 -38.61 -9.95
C GLN A 56 41.37 -38.32 -10.92
N LEU A 57 42.24 -39.30 -11.19
CA LEU A 57 43.35 -39.15 -12.14
C LEU A 57 42.87 -38.96 -13.59
N LYS A 58 41.83 -39.66 -14.03
CA LYS A 58 41.21 -39.45 -15.35
C LYS A 58 40.57 -38.07 -15.48
N ALA A 59 39.98 -37.55 -14.39
CA ALA A 59 39.47 -36.18 -14.36
C ALA A 59 40.60 -35.13 -14.45
N ALA A 60 41.77 -35.42 -13.87
CA ALA A 60 42.99 -34.62 -14.05
C ALA A 60 43.53 -34.71 -15.49
N GLU A 61 43.58 -35.92 -16.06
CA GLU A 61 44.05 -36.20 -17.43
C GLU A 61 43.35 -35.32 -18.47
N LYS A 62 42.02 -35.21 -18.39
CA LYS A 62 41.19 -34.41 -19.31
C LYS A 62 41.57 -32.93 -19.39
N ARG A 63 42.30 -32.42 -18.39
CA ARG A 63 42.72 -31.00 -18.31
C ARG A 63 44.19 -30.78 -18.64
N LEU A 64 44.98 -31.84 -18.81
CA LEU A 64 46.43 -31.74 -18.98
C LEU A 64 46.86 -30.95 -20.23
N PHE A 65 45.98 -30.78 -21.22
CA PHE A 65 46.26 -29.95 -22.39
C PHE A 65 46.51 -28.49 -22.01
N ASN A 66 45.75 -27.96 -21.04
CA ASN A 66 45.85 -26.58 -20.58
C ASN A 66 46.81 -26.38 -19.39
N VAL A 67 47.22 -27.48 -18.75
CA VAL A 67 48.14 -27.43 -17.60
C VAL A 67 49.50 -26.93 -18.06
N THR A 68 50.06 -25.96 -17.35
CA THR A 68 51.37 -25.40 -17.69
C THR A 68 52.51 -26.14 -17.01
N GLU A 69 52.24 -26.72 -15.84
CA GLU A 69 53.23 -27.37 -15.01
C GLU A 69 53.52 -28.81 -15.47
N ASP A 70 54.69 -29.04 -16.10
CA ASP A 70 55.20 -30.38 -16.47
C ASP A 70 55.19 -31.35 -15.28
N SER A 71 55.43 -30.80 -14.09
CA SER A 71 55.41 -31.52 -12.83
C SER A 71 54.05 -32.18 -12.55
N LEU A 72 52.94 -31.49 -12.82
CA LEU A 72 51.57 -32.03 -12.67
C LEU A 72 51.24 -33.03 -13.77
N LYS A 73 51.66 -32.77 -15.02
CA LYS A 73 51.50 -33.72 -16.13
C LYS A 73 52.19 -35.04 -15.85
N PHE A 74 53.45 -34.99 -15.41
CA PHE A 74 54.19 -36.19 -15.01
C PHE A 74 53.46 -36.93 -13.89
N LEU A 75 53.07 -36.26 -12.80
CA LEU A 75 52.46 -36.92 -11.65
C LEU A 75 51.16 -37.62 -12.03
N THR A 76 50.36 -36.97 -12.87
CA THR A 76 49.11 -37.55 -13.39
C THR A 76 49.38 -38.81 -14.20
N TYR A 77 50.23 -38.74 -15.22
CA TYR A 77 50.54 -39.91 -16.04
C TYR A 77 51.24 -41.02 -15.26
N TYR A 78 52.15 -40.66 -14.34
CA TYR A 78 52.88 -41.62 -13.53
C TYR A 78 51.95 -42.39 -12.58
N HIS A 79 51.02 -41.71 -11.89
CA HIS A 79 50.06 -42.39 -11.02
C HIS A 79 49.05 -43.23 -11.79
N ILE A 80 48.61 -42.80 -12.99
CA ILE A 80 47.78 -43.63 -13.87
C ILE A 80 48.55 -44.90 -14.26
N ALA A 81 49.83 -44.78 -14.61
CA ALA A 81 50.65 -45.95 -14.92
C ALA A 81 50.76 -46.92 -13.75
N GLN A 82 50.97 -46.41 -12.53
CA GLN A 82 51.09 -47.25 -11.32
C GLN A 82 49.82 -48.06 -11.06
N ILE A 83 48.64 -47.44 -11.14
CA ILE A 83 47.38 -48.16 -10.92
C ILE A 83 47.17 -49.21 -12.02
N ASN A 84 47.41 -48.86 -13.30
CA ASN A 84 47.31 -49.83 -14.39
C ASN A 84 48.30 -50.99 -14.24
N ALA A 85 49.52 -50.74 -13.74
CA ALA A 85 50.50 -51.79 -13.46
C ALA A 85 50.04 -52.70 -12.30
N GLN A 86 49.37 -52.15 -11.29
CA GLN A 86 48.76 -52.94 -10.20
C GLN A 86 47.59 -53.80 -10.70
N ASP A 87 46.80 -53.28 -11.63
CA ASP A 87 45.66 -53.98 -12.23
C ASP A 87 46.07 -55.00 -13.31
N GLY A 88 47.37 -55.12 -13.61
CA GLY A 88 47.91 -56.05 -14.61
C GLY A 88 47.82 -55.56 -16.06
N ALA A 89 47.42 -54.30 -16.27
CA ALA A 89 47.30 -53.66 -17.58
C ALA A 89 48.66 -53.11 -18.05
N TYR A 90 49.62 -54.00 -18.21
CA TYR A 90 51.04 -53.66 -18.35
C TYR A 90 51.38 -52.86 -19.60
N LYS A 91 50.73 -53.12 -20.73
CA LYS A 91 50.99 -52.37 -21.97
C LYS A 91 50.58 -50.91 -21.83
N ILE A 92 49.42 -50.67 -21.23
CA ILE A 92 48.86 -49.35 -20.96
C ILE A 92 49.73 -48.62 -19.94
N ALA A 93 50.15 -49.31 -18.88
CA ALA A 93 51.07 -48.75 -17.90
C ALA A 93 52.38 -48.28 -18.57
N LEU A 94 52.97 -49.06 -19.48
CA LEU A 94 54.18 -48.68 -20.21
C LEU A 94 53.95 -47.46 -21.12
N GLU A 95 52.79 -47.34 -21.76
CA GLU A 95 52.42 -46.18 -22.56
C GLU A 95 52.30 -44.92 -21.69
N TYR A 96 51.59 -45.01 -20.56
CA TYR A 96 51.51 -43.91 -19.60
C TYR A 96 52.87 -43.51 -19.02
N LEU A 97 53.77 -44.47 -18.78
CA LEU A 97 55.16 -44.17 -18.38
C LEU A 97 55.95 -43.44 -19.49
N LYS A 98 55.62 -43.64 -20.77
CA LYS A 98 56.20 -42.87 -21.88
C LYS A 98 55.69 -41.43 -21.86
N HIS A 99 54.40 -41.21 -21.59
CA HIS A 99 53.84 -39.87 -21.40
C HIS A 99 54.44 -39.17 -20.18
N ALA A 100 54.60 -39.89 -19.05
CA ALA A 100 55.27 -39.36 -17.87
C ALA A 100 56.71 -38.94 -18.19
N ALA A 101 57.48 -39.79 -18.89
CA ALA A 101 58.88 -39.49 -19.25
C ALA A 101 59.03 -38.22 -20.09
N ARG A 102 58.09 -37.94 -21.01
CA ARG A 102 58.09 -36.71 -21.83
C ARG A 102 57.90 -35.45 -21.00
N ASN A 103 57.18 -35.56 -19.88
CA ASN A 103 56.86 -34.45 -18.97
C ASN A 103 57.74 -34.46 -17.70
N ALA A 104 58.83 -35.23 -17.67
CA ALA A 104 59.75 -35.28 -16.54
C ALA A 104 60.80 -34.15 -16.58
N ASN A 105 60.56 -33.06 -17.32
CA ASN A 105 61.53 -32.00 -17.59
C ASN A 105 61.53 -30.90 -16.53
N ASP A 106 61.58 -31.28 -15.25
CA ASP A 106 61.64 -30.34 -14.14
C ASP A 106 62.96 -30.45 -13.36
N VAL A 107 63.10 -29.64 -12.30
CA VAL A 107 64.27 -29.68 -11.39
C VAL A 107 64.50 -31.08 -10.80
N LYS A 108 63.45 -31.92 -10.71
CA LYS A 108 63.48 -33.28 -10.19
C LYS A 108 63.60 -34.34 -11.29
N ARG A 109 64.00 -33.98 -12.51
CA ARG A 109 64.13 -34.88 -13.67
C ARG A 109 64.85 -36.18 -13.34
N SER A 110 66.00 -36.12 -12.67
CA SER A 110 66.75 -37.33 -12.29
C SER A 110 65.93 -38.26 -11.41
N HIS A 111 65.25 -37.73 -10.39
CA HIS A 111 64.38 -38.53 -9.52
C HIS A 111 63.20 -39.13 -10.30
N ARG A 112 62.52 -38.32 -11.11
CA ARG A 112 61.36 -38.74 -11.90
C ARG A 112 61.71 -39.81 -12.93
N MET A 113 62.83 -39.67 -13.62
CA MET A 113 63.32 -40.67 -14.57
C MET A 113 63.72 -41.97 -13.87
N THR A 114 64.35 -41.89 -12.70
CA THR A 114 64.64 -43.06 -11.87
C THR A 114 63.35 -43.79 -11.47
N ASP A 115 62.33 -43.07 -11.01
CA ASP A 115 61.02 -43.65 -10.67
C ASP A 115 60.39 -44.37 -11.88
N ILE A 116 60.42 -43.75 -13.07
CA ILE A 116 59.94 -44.36 -14.32
C ILE A 116 60.69 -45.65 -14.64
N TYR A 117 62.02 -45.66 -14.55
CA TYR A 117 62.80 -46.84 -14.94
C TYR A 117 62.68 -47.99 -13.94
N ILE A 118 62.53 -47.69 -12.65
CA ILE A 118 62.16 -48.69 -11.63
C ILE A 118 60.80 -49.30 -11.97
N GLU A 119 59.81 -48.47 -12.29
CA GLU A 119 58.46 -48.94 -12.61
C GLU A 119 58.43 -49.76 -13.92
N LYS A 120 59.20 -49.36 -14.94
CA LYS A 120 59.39 -50.17 -16.16
C LYS A 120 60.03 -51.52 -15.85
N ALA A 121 61.04 -51.55 -14.98
CA ALA A 121 61.67 -52.80 -14.58
C ALA A 121 60.69 -53.73 -13.88
N PHE A 122 59.85 -53.18 -12.99
CA PHE A 122 58.76 -53.92 -12.37
C PHE A 122 57.82 -54.51 -13.43
N ILE A 123 57.28 -53.68 -14.32
CA ILE A 123 56.33 -54.12 -15.35
C ILE A 123 56.93 -55.19 -16.27
N TYR A 124 58.14 -54.97 -16.80
CA TYR A 124 58.79 -55.97 -17.66
C TYR A 124 59.05 -57.29 -16.94
N ASN A 125 59.41 -57.25 -15.65
CA ASN A 125 59.55 -58.45 -14.85
C ASN A 125 58.21 -59.18 -14.68
N GLN A 126 57.11 -58.45 -14.46
CA GLN A 126 55.77 -59.04 -14.40
C GLN A 126 55.34 -59.69 -15.72
N MET A 127 55.75 -59.10 -16.85
CA MET A 127 55.50 -59.65 -18.18
C MET A 127 56.42 -60.84 -18.53
N GLY A 128 57.31 -61.26 -17.63
CA GLY A 128 58.30 -62.31 -17.89
C GLY A 128 59.47 -61.88 -18.78
N ASN A 129 59.55 -60.61 -19.18
CA ASN A 129 60.62 -60.07 -20.02
C ASN A 129 61.79 -59.57 -19.18
N ARG A 130 62.58 -60.53 -18.68
CA ARG A 130 63.66 -60.27 -17.72
C ARG A 130 64.76 -59.36 -18.27
N ASP A 131 65.18 -59.54 -19.51
CA ASP A 131 66.26 -58.76 -20.11
C ASP A 131 65.86 -57.28 -20.23
N SER A 132 64.60 -57.01 -20.58
CA SER A 132 64.06 -55.65 -20.60
C SER A 132 63.95 -55.04 -19.20
N ALA A 133 63.65 -55.85 -18.19
CA ALA A 133 63.65 -55.42 -16.80
C ALA A 133 65.06 -55.02 -16.32
N LEU A 134 66.06 -55.85 -16.60
CA LEU A 134 67.47 -55.58 -16.26
C LEU A 134 68.01 -54.36 -17.02
N ASN A 135 67.72 -54.24 -18.32
CA ASN A 135 68.10 -53.07 -19.12
C ASN A 135 67.46 -51.79 -18.56
N SER A 136 66.22 -51.85 -18.09
CA SER A 136 65.55 -50.70 -17.45
C SER A 136 66.28 -50.29 -16.16
N LEU A 137 66.70 -51.24 -15.32
CA LEU A 137 67.51 -50.93 -14.14
C LEU A 137 68.91 -50.41 -14.49
N GLN A 138 69.53 -50.92 -15.56
CA GLN A 138 70.82 -50.40 -16.03
C GLN A 138 70.71 -48.93 -16.45
N ARG A 139 69.58 -48.51 -17.02
CA ARG A 139 69.33 -47.09 -17.35
C ARG A 139 69.24 -46.19 -16.12
N VAL A 140 68.91 -46.74 -14.95
CA VAL A 140 68.89 -45.99 -13.68
C VAL A 140 70.31 -45.54 -13.28
N GLU A 141 71.35 -46.30 -13.61
CA GLU A 141 72.75 -45.94 -13.28
C GLU A 141 73.17 -44.58 -13.85
N LYS A 142 72.54 -44.14 -14.96
CA LYS A 142 72.79 -42.81 -15.53
C LYS A 142 72.41 -41.66 -14.58
N TYR A 143 71.58 -41.93 -13.58
CA TYR A 143 71.07 -40.92 -12.64
C TYR A 143 71.68 -41.05 -11.23
N LYS A 144 72.57 -42.02 -11.00
CA LYS A 144 73.18 -42.36 -9.70
C LYS A 144 73.66 -41.19 -8.82
N PRO A 145 74.33 -40.14 -9.34
CA PRO A 145 74.75 -39.02 -8.48
C PRO A 145 73.58 -38.23 -7.87
N ARG A 146 72.34 -38.47 -8.30
CA ARG A 146 71.12 -37.78 -7.85
C ARG A 146 69.98 -38.76 -7.57
N ILE A 147 70.27 -39.97 -7.09
CA ILE A 147 69.25 -40.94 -6.64
C ILE A 147 69.00 -40.72 -5.15
N ARG A 148 67.72 -40.75 -4.74
CA ARG A 148 67.36 -40.68 -3.32
C ARG A 148 67.51 -42.04 -2.62
N LYS A 149 67.73 -42.05 -1.30
CA LYS A 149 67.87 -43.27 -0.50
C LYS A 149 66.67 -44.24 -0.63
N ASP A 150 65.44 -43.72 -0.74
CA ASP A 150 64.25 -44.53 -0.98
C ASP A 150 64.28 -45.23 -2.34
N GLN A 151 64.80 -44.55 -3.37
CA GLN A 151 64.95 -45.10 -4.70
C GLN A 151 66.06 -46.15 -4.78
N GLU A 152 67.20 -45.92 -4.11
CA GLU A 152 68.27 -46.92 -4.01
C GLU A 152 67.75 -48.23 -3.41
N LYS A 153 66.97 -48.13 -2.32
CA LYS A 153 66.34 -49.30 -1.70
C LYS A 153 65.42 -50.03 -2.69
N ARG A 154 64.53 -49.30 -3.38
CA ARG A 154 63.63 -49.87 -4.41
C ARG A 154 64.39 -50.53 -5.56
N ILE A 155 65.50 -49.95 -6.00
CA ILE A 155 66.34 -50.52 -7.08
C ILE A 155 66.92 -51.85 -6.63
N GLU A 156 67.47 -51.93 -5.42
CA GLU A 156 68.07 -53.17 -4.92
C GLU A 156 67.00 -54.24 -4.68
N GLU A 157 65.86 -53.89 -4.10
CA GLU A 157 64.70 -54.79 -3.98
C GLU A 157 64.30 -55.34 -5.35
N MET A 158 64.16 -54.48 -6.36
CA MET A 158 63.78 -54.90 -7.71
C MET A 158 64.84 -55.80 -8.36
N ARG A 159 66.14 -55.55 -8.14
CA ARG A 159 67.23 -56.43 -8.58
C ARG A 159 67.10 -57.82 -7.97
N GLN A 160 66.82 -57.90 -6.67
CA GLN A 160 66.64 -59.17 -5.97
C GLN A 160 65.40 -59.92 -6.48
N HIS A 161 64.28 -59.23 -6.67
CA HIS A 161 63.07 -59.83 -7.25
C HIS A 161 63.30 -60.42 -8.64
N ILE A 162 63.98 -59.68 -9.52
CA ILE A 162 64.35 -60.15 -10.87
C ILE A 162 65.28 -61.37 -10.79
N LYS A 163 66.27 -61.36 -9.88
CA LYS A 163 67.21 -62.48 -9.69
C LYS A 163 66.51 -63.75 -9.21
N ARG A 164 65.54 -63.60 -8.31
CA ARG A 164 64.79 -64.71 -7.70
C ARG A 164 63.63 -65.22 -8.56
N HIS A 165 63.46 -64.69 -9.78
CA HIS A 165 62.33 -65.02 -10.67
C HIS A 165 60.97 -64.82 -10.00
N GLN A 166 60.88 -63.84 -9.09
CA GLN A 166 59.64 -63.54 -8.41
C GLN A 166 58.78 -62.67 -9.31
N ILE A 167 57.67 -63.24 -9.76
CA ILE A 167 56.57 -62.54 -10.42
C ILE A 167 55.50 -62.33 -9.36
N VAL A 168 54.96 -61.11 -9.27
CA VAL A 168 53.78 -60.85 -8.42
C VAL A 168 52.62 -61.42 -9.22
N ALA A 169 51.97 -62.47 -8.72
CA ALA A 169 50.89 -63.16 -9.42
C ALA A 169 49.69 -62.20 -9.64
N ILE A 170 49.76 -61.40 -10.70
CA ILE A 170 48.71 -60.53 -11.20
C ILE A 170 48.39 -61.08 -12.59
N SER A 171 47.14 -61.52 -12.77
CA SER A 171 46.69 -62.22 -13.99
C SER A 171 46.96 -61.36 -15.25
N PRO A 172 47.93 -61.73 -16.11
CA PRO A 172 48.46 -60.83 -17.15
C PRO A 172 47.62 -60.79 -18.45
N GLY A 173 46.32 -61.09 -18.38
CA GLY A 173 45.46 -61.33 -19.56
C GLY A 173 44.51 -60.21 -19.96
N LYS A 174 44.52 -59.05 -19.29
CA LYS A 174 43.38 -58.12 -19.30
C LYS A 174 43.59 -56.75 -19.96
N ASP A 175 44.64 -56.55 -20.75
CA ASP A 175 44.92 -55.22 -21.36
C ASP A 175 43.71 -54.67 -22.16
N ILE A 176 43.07 -55.49 -23.01
CA ILE A 176 41.94 -55.06 -23.86
C ILE A 176 40.62 -55.02 -23.07
N GLU A 177 40.41 -56.00 -22.19
CA GLU A 177 39.24 -56.04 -21.32
C GLU A 177 39.21 -54.87 -20.34
N ILE A 178 40.35 -54.43 -19.79
CA ILE A 178 40.40 -53.31 -18.84
C ILE A 178 40.10 -51.98 -19.52
N VAL A 179 40.55 -51.74 -20.75
CA VAL A 179 40.19 -50.51 -21.50
C VAL A 179 38.71 -50.50 -21.80
N GLN A 180 38.18 -51.60 -22.33
CA GLN A 180 36.75 -51.70 -22.64
C GLN A 180 35.90 -51.61 -21.36
N LEU A 181 36.36 -52.22 -20.26
CA LEU A 181 35.70 -52.13 -18.97
C LEU A 181 35.77 -50.71 -18.40
N GLN A 182 36.90 -50.01 -18.52
CA GLN A 182 37.05 -48.61 -18.11
C GLN A 182 36.12 -47.70 -18.92
N ASP A 183 36.04 -47.87 -20.24
CA ASP A 183 35.14 -47.08 -21.10
C ASP A 183 33.66 -47.38 -20.82
N LEU A 184 33.28 -48.67 -20.74
CA LEU A 184 31.91 -49.08 -20.39
C LEU A 184 31.51 -48.58 -19.00
N TYR A 185 32.46 -48.58 -18.07
CA TYR A 185 32.25 -48.11 -16.72
C TYR A 185 32.19 -46.58 -16.65
N GLU A 186 33.00 -45.84 -17.41
CA GLU A 186 32.90 -44.38 -17.53
C GLU A 186 31.51 -43.98 -18.04
N VAL A 187 30.97 -44.71 -19.02
CA VAL A 187 29.61 -44.50 -19.53
C VAL A 187 28.56 -44.82 -18.47
N ALA A 188 28.65 -45.95 -17.79
CA ALA A 188 27.71 -46.33 -16.73
C ALA A 188 27.72 -45.34 -15.56
N LEU A 189 28.88 -44.82 -15.21
CA LEU A 189 29.04 -43.85 -14.14
C LEU A 189 28.56 -42.44 -14.54
N ALA A 190 28.73 -42.06 -15.82
CA ALA A 190 28.13 -40.85 -16.38
C ALA A 190 26.59 -40.93 -16.35
N GLN A 191 26.01 -42.08 -16.69
CA GLN A 191 24.56 -42.31 -16.58
C GLN A 191 24.08 -42.20 -15.14
N ARG A 192 24.78 -42.80 -14.17
CA ARG A 192 24.43 -42.69 -12.75
C ARG A 192 24.44 -41.24 -12.26
N LYS A 193 25.43 -40.45 -12.66
CA LYS A 193 25.48 -39.02 -12.34
C LYS A 193 24.36 -38.21 -12.96
N ALA A 194 23.98 -38.54 -14.20
CA ALA A 194 22.83 -37.91 -14.83
C ALA A 194 21.54 -38.19 -14.05
N VAL A 195 21.40 -39.40 -13.48
CA VAL A 195 20.26 -39.77 -12.62
C VAL A 195 20.33 -39.03 -11.28
N GLU A 196 21.48 -38.99 -10.61
CA GLU A 196 21.66 -38.26 -9.35
C GLU A 196 21.34 -36.76 -9.52
N LEU A 197 21.80 -36.15 -10.62
CA LEU A 197 21.51 -34.75 -10.93
C LEU A 197 20.01 -34.51 -11.16
N LYS A 198 19.32 -35.43 -11.86
CA LYS A 198 17.86 -35.38 -12.02
C LYS A 198 17.13 -35.48 -10.68
N LEU A 199 17.60 -36.34 -9.77
CA LEU A 199 17.04 -36.45 -8.41
C LEU A 199 17.23 -35.17 -7.61
N TYR A 200 18.41 -34.56 -7.66
CA TYR A 200 18.67 -33.27 -7.01
C TYR A 200 17.76 -32.15 -7.54
N ILE A 201 17.58 -32.07 -8.85
CA ILE A 201 16.64 -31.10 -9.46
C ILE A 201 15.21 -31.36 -8.97
N ALA A 202 14.78 -32.63 -8.91
CA ALA A 202 13.45 -32.98 -8.41
C ALA A 202 13.24 -32.57 -6.95
N TYR A 203 14.23 -32.78 -6.07
CA TYR A 203 14.16 -32.31 -4.69
C TYR A 203 14.08 -30.78 -4.60
N LEU A 204 14.83 -30.06 -5.43
CA LEU A 204 14.80 -28.60 -5.47
C LEU A 204 13.43 -28.07 -5.92
N LEU A 205 12.79 -28.73 -6.89
CA LEU A 205 11.42 -28.40 -7.28
C LEU A 205 10.42 -28.66 -6.16
N LEU A 206 10.53 -29.78 -5.43
CA LEU A 206 9.67 -30.09 -4.29
C LEU A 206 9.80 -29.04 -3.17
N THR A 207 11.02 -28.62 -2.85
CA THR A 207 11.23 -27.58 -1.82
C THR A 207 10.66 -26.23 -2.28
N LEU A 208 10.79 -25.88 -3.56
CA LEU A 208 10.22 -24.67 -4.12
C LEU A 208 8.68 -24.66 -4.06
N ILE A 209 8.04 -25.82 -4.30
CA ILE A 209 6.59 -25.99 -4.15
C ILE A 209 6.17 -25.82 -2.67
N LEU A 210 6.92 -26.41 -1.73
CA LEU A 210 6.61 -26.25 -0.30
C LEU A 210 6.72 -24.78 0.15
N VAL A 211 7.73 -24.06 -0.33
CA VAL A 211 7.90 -22.63 -0.04
C VAL A 211 6.75 -21.81 -0.62
N SER A 212 6.32 -22.08 -1.86
CA SER A 212 5.21 -21.34 -2.49
C SER A 212 3.88 -21.55 -1.77
N ILE A 213 3.61 -22.78 -1.31
CA ILE A 213 2.44 -23.08 -0.47
C ILE A 213 2.51 -22.29 0.84
N GLY A 214 3.68 -22.29 1.51
CA GLY A 214 3.90 -21.53 2.73
C GLY A 214 3.62 -20.03 2.57
N ILE A 215 4.15 -19.43 1.50
CA ILE A 215 3.92 -18.01 1.17
C ILE A 215 2.42 -17.74 0.93
N THR A 216 1.73 -18.63 0.20
CA THR A 216 0.31 -18.48 -0.11
C THR A 216 -0.55 -18.51 1.16
N ILE A 217 -0.26 -19.43 2.09
CA ILE A 217 -0.97 -19.52 3.38
C ILE A 217 -0.72 -18.27 4.21
N TRP A 218 0.53 -17.82 4.30
CA TRP A 218 0.90 -16.61 5.03
C TRP A 218 0.19 -15.37 4.47
N PHE A 219 0.19 -15.21 3.14
CA PHE A 219 -0.46 -14.09 2.47
C PHE A 219 -1.98 -14.08 2.72
N ARG A 220 -2.66 -15.23 2.60
CA ARG A 220 -4.09 -15.35 2.93
C ARG A 220 -4.37 -14.96 4.37
N ARG A 221 -3.53 -15.40 5.32
CA ARG A 221 -3.67 -15.04 6.74
C ARG A 221 -3.49 -13.54 6.95
N ARG A 222 -2.49 -12.94 6.30
CA ARG A 222 -2.22 -11.49 6.36
C ARG A 222 -3.38 -10.67 5.80
N MET A 223 -3.95 -11.06 4.66
CA MET A 223 -5.11 -10.39 4.05
C MET A 223 -6.34 -10.46 4.94
N ARG A 224 -6.61 -11.61 5.58
CA ARG A 224 -7.72 -11.74 6.54
C ARG A 224 -7.58 -10.78 7.72
N GLN A 225 -6.37 -10.64 8.26
CA GLN A 225 -6.09 -9.70 9.35
C GLN A 225 -6.31 -8.24 8.92
N GLN A 226 -5.85 -7.86 7.72
CA GLN A 226 -6.10 -6.51 7.19
C GLN A 226 -7.59 -6.25 7.00
N LEU A 227 -8.33 -7.20 6.45
CA LEU A 227 -9.77 -7.07 6.25
C LEU A 227 -10.54 -6.86 7.57
N GLN A 228 -10.14 -7.57 8.64
CA GLN A 228 -10.74 -7.38 9.97
C GLN A 228 -10.48 -5.97 10.51
N PHE A 229 -9.26 -5.47 10.35
CA PHE A 229 -8.92 -4.10 10.76
C PHE A 229 -9.73 -3.03 10.02
N TYR A 230 -9.87 -3.16 8.70
CA TYR A 230 -10.69 -2.23 7.91
C TYR A 230 -12.18 -2.26 8.31
N ARG A 231 -12.74 -3.44 8.60
CA ARG A 231 -14.12 -3.54 9.09
C ARG A 231 -14.31 -2.85 10.44
N GLN A 232 -13.35 -2.97 11.35
CA GLN A 232 -13.40 -2.27 12.64
C GLN A 232 -13.37 -0.75 12.45
N GLN A 233 -12.50 -0.25 11.57
CA GLN A 233 -12.47 1.18 11.25
C GLN A 233 -13.80 1.67 10.64
N GLN A 234 -14.39 0.89 9.72
CA GLN A 234 -15.70 1.23 9.15
C GLN A 234 -16.78 1.33 10.22
N GLN A 235 -16.87 0.34 11.13
CA GLN A 235 -17.84 0.36 12.23
C GLN A 235 -17.64 1.57 13.15
N GLU A 236 -16.40 1.94 13.45
CA GLU A 236 -16.10 3.12 14.26
C GLU A 236 -16.53 4.41 13.55
N THR A 237 -16.25 4.54 12.25
CA THR A 237 -16.69 5.70 11.46
C THR A 237 -18.21 5.80 11.36
N GLU A 238 -18.91 4.69 11.15
CA GLU A 238 -20.38 4.65 11.12
C GLU A 238 -20.97 5.10 12.47
N HIS A 239 -20.41 4.62 13.58
CA HIS A 239 -20.83 5.02 14.91
C HIS A 239 -20.63 6.53 15.15
N ASN A 240 -19.46 7.06 14.76
CA ASN A 240 -19.15 8.49 14.88
C ASN A 240 -20.07 9.38 14.04
N ILE A 241 -20.42 8.93 12.83
CA ILE A 241 -21.38 9.63 11.96
C ILE A 241 -22.77 9.63 12.63
N GLN A 242 -23.24 8.50 13.15
CA GLN A 242 -24.53 8.42 13.84
C GLN A 242 -24.58 9.33 15.08
N LEU A 243 -23.52 9.38 15.88
CA LEU A 243 -23.43 10.30 17.02
C LEU A 243 -23.50 11.76 16.59
N THR A 244 -22.82 12.10 15.49
CA THR A 244 -22.83 13.46 14.94
C THR A 244 -24.20 13.85 14.42
N LEU A 245 -24.90 12.95 13.72
CA LEU A 245 -26.26 13.16 13.24
C LEU A 245 -27.22 13.37 14.42
N ARG A 246 -27.18 12.51 15.45
CA ARG A 246 -28.01 12.68 16.66
C ARG A 246 -27.77 14.02 17.36
N ARG A 247 -26.53 14.49 17.43
CA ARG A 247 -26.21 15.82 17.99
C ARG A 247 -26.84 16.94 17.15
N LYS A 248 -26.77 16.84 15.82
CA LYS A 248 -27.39 17.82 14.92
C LYS A 248 -28.91 17.82 15.01
N ASP A 249 -29.53 16.64 15.09
CA ASP A 249 -30.98 16.52 15.27
C ASP A 249 -31.43 17.17 16.59
N ALA A 250 -30.69 16.93 17.68
CA ALA A 250 -30.95 17.60 18.96
C ALA A 250 -30.86 19.14 18.85
N THR A 251 -29.84 19.65 18.14
CA THR A 251 -29.72 21.10 17.88
C THR A 251 -30.88 21.63 17.03
N ILE A 252 -31.35 20.87 16.03
CA ILE A 252 -32.51 21.27 15.20
C ILE A 252 -33.78 21.34 16.05
N ASP A 253 -33.99 20.38 16.96
CA ASP A 253 -35.15 20.38 17.83
C ASP A 253 -35.10 21.53 18.86
N GLU A 254 -33.92 21.85 19.39
CA GLU A 254 -33.71 23.06 20.21
C GLU A 254 -34.03 24.34 19.43
N MET A 255 -33.54 24.47 18.19
CA MET A 255 -33.82 25.63 17.33
C MET A 255 -35.30 25.74 16.96
N LYS A 256 -35.99 24.61 16.73
CA LYS A 256 -37.44 24.60 16.48
C LYS A 256 -38.21 25.09 17.70
N ALA A 257 -37.86 24.63 18.89
CA ALA A 257 -38.50 25.09 20.12
C ALA A 257 -38.32 26.60 20.34
N GLU A 258 -37.15 27.15 20.01
CA GLU A 258 -36.91 28.60 20.04
C GLU A 258 -37.77 29.35 19.02
N ILE A 259 -37.88 28.84 17.79
CA ILE A 259 -38.72 29.43 16.73
C ILE A 259 -40.19 29.40 17.14
N ASP A 260 -40.70 28.28 17.66
CA ASP A 260 -42.09 28.14 18.10
C ASP A 260 -42.40 29.12 19.25
N SER A 261 -41.48 29.26 20.21
CA SER A 261 -41.59 30.28 21.28
C SER A 261 -41.68 31.71 20.72
N LYS A 262 -40.81 32.05 19.75
CA LYS A 262 -40.84 33.36 19.08
C LYS A 262 -42.13 33.57 18.27
N LEU A 263 -42.64 32.52 17.64
CA LEU A 263 -43.90 32.55 16.91
C LEU A 263 -45.08 32.81 17.86
N ASP A 264 -45.08 32.20 19.04
CA ASP A 264 -46.09 32.44 20.07
C ASP A 264 -46.03 33.86 20.61
N GLU A 265 -44.84 34.40 20.88
CA GLU A 265 -44.66 35.82 21.24
C GLU A 265 -45.24 36.76 20.15
N LEU A 266 -44.94 36.49 18.88
CA LEU A 266 -45.48 37.27 17.75
C LEU A 266 -47.00 37.14 17.63
N ASN A 267 -47.56 35.95 17.86
CA ASN A 267 -49.00 35.74 17.86
C ASN A 267 -49.67 36.51 19.00
N GLN A 268 -49.09 36.52 20.21
CA GLN A 268 -49.60 37.32 21.33
C GLN A 268 -49.58 38.82 21.01
N LEU A 269 -48.50 39.34 20.42
CA LEU A 269 -48.41 40.72 19.93
C LEU A 269 -49.47 41.02 18.86
N ARG A 270 -49.71 40.08 17.93
CA ARG A 270 -50.76 40.23 16.92
C ARG A 270 -52.15 40.28 17.55
N TYR A 271 -52.42 39.46 18.57
CA TYR A 271 -53.68 39.50 19.32
C TYR A 271 -53.85 40.80 20.09
N SER A 272 -52.80 41.34 20.71
CA SER A 272 -52.88 42.64 21.41
C SER A 272 -53.14 43.80 20.44
N ILE A 273 -52.51 43.80 19.26
CA ILE A 273 -52.81 44.76 18.19
C ILE A 273 -54.26 44.62 17.70
N LYS A 274 -54.75 43.39 17.50
CA LYS A 274 -56.15 43.15 17.06
C LYS A 274 -57.16 43.55 18.14
N ALA A 275 -56.86 43.34 19.41
CA ALA A 275 -57.67 43.81 20.53
C ALA A 275 -57.70 45.35 20.59
N HIS A 276 -56.58 46.01 20.28
CA HIS A 276 -56.53 47.47 20.15
C HIS A 276 -57.37 47.98 18.96
N ASN A 277 -57.33 47.28 17.82
CA ASN A 277 -58.11 47.63 16.63
C ASN A 277 -59.62 47.38 16.74
N LYS A 278 -60.07 46.51 17.65
CA LYS A 278 -61.51 46.29 17.92
C LYS A 278 -62.15 47.42 18.74
N ASN A 279 -61.35 48.40 19.19
CA ASN A 279 -61.77 49.52 20.04
C ASN A 279 -61.69 50.90 19.36
N ILE A 280 -61.56 50.98 18.04
CA ILE A 280 -61.42 52.26 17.32
C ILE A 280 -62.69 52.56 16.51
N LYS A 281 -63.41 53.61 16.96
CA LYS A 281 -64.58 54.27 16.35
C LYS A 281 -64.25 55.01 15.02
N THR A 282 -63.42 54.44 14.13
CA THR A 282 -62.96 55.13 12.91
C THR A 282 -63.92 54.99 11.72
N SER A 283 -64.69 53.90 11.61
CA SER A 283 -65.63 53.73 10.49
C SER A 283 -66.79 54.74 10.55
N ASP A 284 -67.39 54.93 11.73
CA ASP A 284 -68.48 55.91 11.93
C ASP A 284 -68.01 57.37 11.75
N SER A 285 -66.72 57.65 11.99
CA SER A 285 -66.12 58.98 11.84
C SER A 285 -65.99 59.41 10.36
N ILE A 286 -65.59 58.49 9.48
CA ILE A 286 -65.40 58.78 8.05
C ILE A 286 -66.75 59.04 7.36
N GLU A 287 -67.79 58.25 7.67
CA GLU A 287 -69.13 58.46 7.11
C GLU A 287 -69.74 59.80 7.55
N GLN A 288 -69.52 60.21 8.80
CA GLN A 288 -70.01 61.50 9.31
C GLN A 288 -69.28 62.69 8.67
N ILE A 289 -67.96 62.59 8.44
CA ILE A 289 -67.20 63.63 7.73
C ILE A 289 -67.72 63.77 6.30
N LYS A 290 -67.95 62.67 5.59
CA LYS A 290 -68.49 62.70 4.21
C LYS A 290 -69.86 63.37 4.17
N LEU A 291 -70.77 62.98 5.07
CA LEU A 291 -72.11 63.58 5.17
C LEU A 291 -72.04 65.09 5.46
N GLY A 292 -71.11 65.54 6.30
CA GLY A 292 -70.90 66.95 6.58
C GLY A 292 -70.49 67.73 5.33
N ILE A 293 -69.55 67.19 4.55
CA ILE A 293 -69.06 67.83 3.32
C ILE A 293 -70.17 67.93 2.27
N ASP A 294 -70.91 66.84 2.04
CA ASP A 294 -72.01 66.80 1.07
C ASP A 294 -73.14 67.78 1.46
N SER A 295 -73.42 67.88 2.76
CA SER A 295 -74.40 68.84 3.31
C SER A 295 -73.96 70.29 3.10
N LEU A 296 -72.68 70.61 3.34
CA LEU A 296 -72.15 71.96 3.16
C LEU A 296 -72.19 72.37 1.68
N TYR A 297 -71.76 71.47 0.80
CA TYR A 297 -71.81 71.68 -0.64
C TYR A 297 -73.23 71.99 -1.13
N THR A 298 -74.23 71.25 -0.63
CA THR A 298 -75.63 71.45 -0.97
C THR A 298 -76.14 72.83 -0.53
N ILE A 299 -75.77 73.29 0.68
CA ILE A 299 -76.10 74.62 1.19
C ILE A 299 -75.50 75.72 0.31
N LEU A 300 -74.20 75.63 0.01
CA LEU A 300 -73.47 76.65 -0.77
C LEU A 300 -73.95 76.75 -2.22
N LYS A 301 -74.49 75.66 -2.78
CA LYS A 301 -75.04 75.63 -4.15
C LYS A 301 -76.53 75.99 -4.23
N GLY A 302 -77.18 76.33 -3.11
CA GLY A 302 -78.61 76.66 -3.09
C GLY A 302 -79.51 75.45 -3.36
N GLY A 303 -79.05 74.23 -3.03
CA GLY A 303 -79.83 73.00 -3.17
C GLY A 303 -81.02 72.93 -2.21
N ASN A 304 -81.86 71.91 -2.37
CA ASN A 304 -83.04 71.72 -1.53
C ASN A 304 -82.65 71.27 -0.11
N LEU A 305 -82.94 72.11 0.89
CA LEU A 305 -82.64 71.90 2.30
C LEU A 305 -83.85 71.36 3.11
N SER A 306 -85.01 71.18 2.47
CA SER A 306 -86.25 70.77 3.16
C SER A 306 -86.16 69.40 3.84
N GLN A 307 -85.29 68.52 3.34
CA GLN A 307 -85.07 67.17 3.86
C GLN A 307 -83.92 67.08 4.87
N MET A 308 -83.16 68.17 5.06
CA MET A 308 -82.03 68.18 5.99
C MET A 308 -82.51 68.46 7.42
N GLY A 309 -81.96 67.73 8.39
CA GLY A 309 -82.37 67.78 9.79
C GLY A 309 -81.20 67.75 10.76
N LYS A 310 -81.43 67.14 11.92
CA LYS A 310 -80.46 67.14 13.04
C LYS A 310 -79.19 66.35 12.72
N ARG A 311 -79.29 65.32 11.87
CA ARG A 311 -78.14 64.50 11.46
C ARG A 311 -77.16 65.31 10.62
N GLU A 312 -77.67 66.03 9.63
CA GLU A 312 -76.90 66.90 8.75
C GLU A 312 -76.33 68.09 9.52
N GLN A 313 -77.09 68.66 10.46
CA GLN A 313 -76.59 69.68 11.38
C GLN A 313 -75.39 69.18 12.19
N GLN A 314 -75.46 67.98 12.76
CA GLN A 314 -74.36 67.41 13.55
C GLN A 314 -73.12 67.13 12.69
N ALA A 315 -73.31 66.58 11.48
CA ALA A 315 -72.22 66.32 10.55
C ALA A 315 -71.54 67.62 10.08
N LEU A 316 -72.32 68.67 9.79
CA LEU A 316 -71.81 70.00 9.47
C LEU A 316 -71.02 70.61 10.63
N ASN A 317 -71.58 70.58 11.83
CA ASN A 317 -70.95 71.08 13.04
C ASN A 317 -69.61 70.38 13.36
N MET A 318 -69.47 69.11 12.97
CA MET A 318 -68.24 68.34 13.11
C MET A 318 -67.14 68.78 12.13
N ILE A 319 -67.50 69.13 10.90
CA ILE A 319 -66.51 69.54 9.88
C ILE A 319 -66.20 71.04 9.91
N MET A 320 -67.13 71.88 10.41
CA MET A 320 -67.02 73.33 10.33
C MET A 320 -65.75 73.91 10.98
N PRO A 321 -65.25 73.43 12.15
CA PRO A 321 -64.03 73.97 12.75
C PRO A 321 -62.80 73.90 11.84
N ASN A 322 -62.74 72.92 10.93
CA ASN A 322 -61.66 72.76 9.97
C ASN A 322 -61.89 73.54 8.67
N TYR A 323 -63.13 73.92 8.37
CA TYR A 323 -63.49 74.65 7.14
C TYR A 323 -63.58 76.15 7.37
N ASP A 324 -64.32 76.58 8.39
CA ASP A 324 -64.51 77.97 8.81
C ASP A 324 -64.62 78.03 10.34
N TYR A 325 -63.50 78.33 10.98
CA TYR A 325 -63.37 78.29 12.43
C TYR A 325 -64.30 79.30 13.13
N GLU A 326 -64.40 80.53 12.60
CA GLU A 326 -65.24 81.60 13.18
C GLU A 326 -66.72 81.24 13.09
N LEU A 327 -67.18 80.75 11.94
CA LEU A 327 -68.54 80.27 11.78
C LEU A 327 -68.83 79.09 12.71
N SER A 328 -67.86 78.18 12.87
CA SER A 328 -68.01 77.02 13.74
C SER A 328 -68.23 77.39 15.20
N TYR A 329 -67.58 78.46 15.68
CA TYR A 329 -67.72 78.93 17.06
C TYR A 329 -69.16 79.35 17.35
N ILE A 330 -69.84 79.97 16.38
CA ILE A 330 -71.23 80.39 16.51
C ILE A 330 -72.18 79.19 16.39
N LEU A 331 -71.99 78.34 15.37
CA LEU A 331 -72.86 77.19 15.12
C LEU A 331 -72.83 76.13 16.23
N ASN A 332 -71.68 75.96 16.88
CA ASN A 332 -71.48 75.02 17.98
C ASN A 332 -71.70 75.63 19.37
N ASN A 333 -72.02 76.92 19.47
CA ASN A 333 -72.24 77.55 20.76
C ASN A 333 -73.57 77.05 21.37
N PRO A 334 -73.53 76.36 22.52
CA PRO A 334 -74.76 75.87 23.16
C PRO A 334 -75.69 77.00 23.61
N ARG A 335 -75.18 78.25 23.74
CA ARG A 335 -75.98 79.42 24.12
C ARG A 335 -77.02 79.81 23.07
N PHE A 336 -76.71 79.66 21.76
CA PHE A 336 -77.64 80.06 20.71
C PHE A 336 -78.68 78.98 20.38
N ALA A 337 -78.36 77.71 20.68
CA ALA A 337 -79.23 76.55 20.48
C ALA A 337 -79.99 76.62 19.13
N LEU A 338 -79.22 76.77 18.04
CA LEU A 338 -79.79 76.89 16.69
C LEU A 338 -80.46 75.57 16.30
N THR A 339 -81.71 75.66 15.84
CA THR A 339 -82.38 74.54 15.17
C THR A 339 -81.72 74.24 13.83
N PRO A 340 -81.90 73.05 13.22
CA PRO A 340 -81.28 72.72 11.93
C PRO A 340 -81.53 73.80 10.87
N LYS A 341 -82.78 74.30 10.76
CA LYS A 341 -83.14 75.35 9.81
C LYS A 341 -82.46 76.68 10.08
N GLU A 342 -82.31 77.06 11.35
CA GLU A 342 -81.58 78.27 11.75
C GLU A 342 -80.08 78.13 11.48
N CYS A 343 -79.50 76.95 11.74
CA CYS A 343 -78.10 76.62 11.42
C CYS A 343 -77.83 76.76 9.92
N PHE A 344 -78.63 76.09 9.08
CA PHE A 344 -78.45 76.17 7.64
C PHE A 344 -78.69 77.58 7.11
N TYR A 345 -79.72 78.28 7.63
CA TYR A 345 -79.99 79.66 7.26
C TYR A 345 -78.80 80.57 7.60
N TYR A 346 -78.19 80.37 8.78
CA TYR A 346 -77.03 81.16 9.20
C TYR A 346 -75.80 80.91 8.34
N ILE A 347 -75.54 79.64 7.98
CA ILE A 347 -74.48 79.29 7.02
C ILE A 347 -74.73 80.01 5.68
N MET A 348 -75.96 79.97 5.15
CA MET A 348 -76.30 80.67 3.91
C MET A 348 -76.12 82.20 4.01
N GLU A 349 -76.48 82.79 5.15
CA GLU A 349 -76.30 84.23 5.40
C GLU A 349 -74.81 84.60 5.48
N HIS A 350 -74.00 83.80 6.19
CA HIS A 350 -72.55 84.01 6.35
C HIS A 350 -71.82 83.97 5.01
N TYR A 351 -72.24 83.09 4.09
CA TYR A 351 -71.68 83.01 2.73
C TYR A 351 -72.38 83.91 1.71
N GLY A 352 -73.22 84.86 2.16
CA GLY A 352 -73.76 85.92 1.31
C GLY A 352 -74.82 85.46 0.30
N ILE A 353 -75.52 84.35 0.54
CA ILE A 353 -76.59 83.88 -0.35
C ILE A 353 -77.80 84.83 -0.21
N GLU A 354 -78.42 85.21 -1.33
CA GLU A 354 -79.57 86.13 -1.36
C GLU A 354 -80.85 85.51 -0.75
N ASP A 355 -81.71 86.35 -0.17
CA ASP A 355 -82.93 85.90 0.54
C ASP A 355 -83.91 85.14 -0.38
N ASP A 356 -83.93 85.44 -1.68
CA ASP A 356 -84.75 84.73 -2.67
C ASP A 356 -84.25 83.30 -2.92
N LEU A 357 -82.93 83.09 -2.97
CA LEU A 357 -82.31 81.77 -3.08
C LEU A 357 -82.47 80.96 -1.80
N LYS A 358 -82.46 81.62 -0.62
CA LYS A 358 -82.80 80.96 0.65
C LYS A 358 -84.24 80.46 0.64
N ALA A 359 -85.19 81.26 0.16
CA ALA A 359 -86.60 80.85 0.07
C ALA A 359 -86.78 79.60 -0.82
N GLN A 360 -86.08 79.56 -1.96
CA GLN A 360 -86.07 78.40 -2.86
C GLN A 360 -85.44 77.17 -2.18
N ALA A 361 -84.27 77.32 -1.57
CA ALA A 361 -83.55 76.24 -0.90
C ALA A 361 -84.36 75.61 0.24
N PHE A 362 -85.03 76.43 1.06
CA PHE A 362 -85.92 75.95 2.12
C PHE A 362 -87.29 75.47 1.63
N CYS A 363 -87.60 75.62 0.33
CA CYS A 363 -88.92 75.38 -0.27
C CYS A 363 -90.04 76.07 0.53
N CYS A 364 -89.85 77.34 0.88
CA CYS A 364 -90.78 78.11 1.72
C CYS A 364 -91.01 79.52 1.19
N THR A 365 -92.01 80.22 1.72
CA THR A 365 -92.34 81.58 1.29
C THR A 365 -91.32 82.60 1.81
N ALA A 366 -91.14 83.72 1.11
CA ALA A 366 -90.29 84.82 1.57
C ALA A 366 -90.67 85.32 2.98
N GLN A 367 -91.94 85.19 3.38
CA GLN A 367 -92.40 85.50 4.73
C GLN A 367 -91.84 84.54 5.79
N ALA A 368 -91.71 83.25 5.47
CA ALA A 368 -91.11 82.25 6.36
C ALA A 368 -89.60 82.50 6.53
N ILE A 369 -88.90 82.90 5.47
CA ILE A 369 -87.50 83.33 5.52
C ILE A 369 -87.32 84.54 6.44
N ARG A 370 -88.14 85.58 6.28
CA ARG A 370 -88.13 86.75 7.19
C ARG A 370 -88.37 86.36 8.65
N SER A 371 -89.22 85.36 8.91
CA SER A 371 -89.46 84.84 10.25
C SER A 371 -88.24 84.11 10.83
N ILE A 372 -87.50 83.33 10.02
CA ILE A 372 -86.24 82.70 10.47
C ILE A 372 -85.19 83.78 10.75
N LYS A 373 -85.00 84.74 9.85
CA LYS A 373 -84.08 85.87 10.02
C LYS A 373 -84.37 86.65 11.31
N SER A 374 -85.63 86.97 11.57
CA SER A 374 -86.05 87.68 12.79
C SER A 374 -85.79 86.87 14.06
N ARG A 375 -86.08 85.56 14.07
CA ARG A 375 -85.81 84.67 15.22
C ARG A 375 -84.32 84.53 15.48
N LEU A 376 -83.53 84.39 14.42
CA LEU A 376 -82.09 84.27 14.50
C LEU A 376 -81.45 85.57 15.00
N LYS A 377 -81.90 86.73 14.49
CA LYS A 377 -81.49 88.05 14.97
C LYS A 377 -81.75 88.21 16.48
N LYS A 378 -82.94 87.81 16.97
CA LYS A 378 -83.23 87.80 18.42
C LYS A 378 -82.27 86.91 19.21
N LYS A 379 -81.92 85.72 18.70
CA LYS A 379 -80.99 84.80 19.37
C LYS A 379 -79.55 85.32 19.40
N LEU A 380 -79.13 86.08 18.39
CA LEU A 380 -77.78 86.62 18.28
C LEU A 380 -77.61 88.01 18.92
N GLU A 381 -78.68 88.81 19.07
CA GLU A 381 -78.62 90.18 19.62
C GLU A 381 -79.09 90.30 21.08
N GLN A 382 -79.83 89.32 21.63
CA GLN A 382 -80.29 89.36 23.02
C GLN A 382 -79.24 88.90 24.04
N ASN A 383 -78.00 88.61 23.61
CA ASN A 383 -76.83 88.30 24.43
C ASN A 383 -75.55 88.67 23.65
#